data_AF-A0A3R8TVB1-F1
#
_entry.id   AF-A0A3R8TVB1-F1
#
_cell.length_a   1.000
_cell.length_b   1.000
_cell.length_c   1.000
_cell.angle_alpha   90.00
_cell.angle_beta   90.00
_cell.angle_gamma   90.00
#
_symmetry.space_group_name_H-M   'P 1'
#
loop_
_entity.id
_entity.type
_entity.pdbx_description
1 polymer ?
#
loop_
_entity_poly.entity_id
_entity_poly.type
_entity_poly.pdbx_seq_one_letter_code
_entity_poly.pdbx_strand_id
1 'polypeptide(L)'
;MPDGSKSYWFTITDLSTNDVNDVVTEGVGNSISPEKIIVETFSKGEYKIFNENGIDKDLLKTLVATNKRNRAEEVSNEKEKIEINLSEVKSLFDNSKLSIDSSGSILKESKKVGKITFTTFINEKSYELLNSEGIEIGKWKNGIFTMNNGSTYKVEETNNPLNSPMVNGKDKNSKFFVNLVGFALKEGYSF
;
A
#
# COMPACT_ATOMS: atom_id res chain seq x y z
N MET A 1 2.90 -6.58 3.05
CA MET A 1 3.11 -6.13 1.66
C MET A 1 3.07 -4.62 1.61
N PRO A 2 3.71 -3.97 0.62
CA PRO A 2 3.70 -2.50 0.46
C PRO A 2 2.29 -1.91 0.36
N ASP A 3 1.33 -2.77 0.06
CA ASP A 3 -0.06 -2.46 -0.14
C ASP A 3 -0.89 -2.61 1.17
N GLY A 4 -0.24 -2.85 2.31
CA GLY A 4 -0.90 -3.06 3.61
C GLY A 4 -1.53 -4.44 3.79
N SER A 5 -1.59 -5.28 2.76
CA SER A 5 -1.99 -6.68 2.91
C SER A 5 -0.92 -7.46 3.67
N LYS A 6 -1.36 -8.51 4.37
CA LYS A 6 -0.47 -9.47 5.01
C LYS A 6 -0.36 -10.68 4.09
N SER A 7 0.87 -11.08 3.80
CA SER A 7 1.17 -12.31 3.09
C SER A 7 2.24 -13.05 3.89
N TYR A 8 2.02 -14.35 4.06
CA TYR A 8 2.97 -15.24 4.70
C TYR A 8 3.61 -16.09 3.61
N TRP A 9 4.93 -16.19 3.66
CA TRP A 9 5.68 -17.09 2.80
C TRP A 9 6.76 -17.79 3.60
N PHE A 10 7.19 -18.93 3.10
CA PHE A 10 8.28 -19.71 3.66
C PHE A 10 9.36 -19.85 2.60
N THR A 11 10.60 -19.61 3.00
CA THR A 11 11.77 -19.90 2.16
C THR A 11 12.18 -21.33 2.41
N ILE A 12 12.13 -22.15 1.35
CA ILE A 12 12.60 -23.54 1.37
C ILE A 12 13.97 -23.57 0.72
N THR A 13 14.95 -24.12 1.43
CA THR A 13 16.31 -24.36 0.92
C THR A 13 16.58 -25.85 0.87
N ASP A 14 16.88 -26.37 -0.32
CA ASP A 14 17.49 -27.69 -0.45
C ASP A 14 18.99 -27.57 -0.12
N LEU A 15 19.41 -28.05 1.04
CA LEU A 15 20.80 -27.97 1.50
C LEU A 15 21.77 -28.83 0.66
N SER A 16 21.26 -29.78 -0.14
CA SER A 16 22.09 -30.64 -0.97
C SER A 16 22.47 -29.98 -2.29
N THR A 17 21.60 -29.14 -2.84
CA THR A 17 21.83 -28.40 -4.10
C THR A 17 22.04 -26.90 -3.90
N ASN A 18 21.77 -26.38 -2.69
CA ASN A 18 21.63 -24.96 -2.38
C ASN A 18 20.54 -24.25 -3.20
N ASP A 19 19.61 -24.99 -3.80
CA ASP A 19 18.46 -24.38 -4.45
C ASP A 19 17.50 -23.80 -3.40
N VAL A 20 16.98 -22.61 -3.69
CA VAL A 20 16.06 -21.88 -2.84
C VAL A 20 14.78 -21.58 -3.61
N ASN A 21 13.64 -21.71 -2.95
CA ASN A 21 12.37 -21.19 -3.44
C ASN A 21 11.50 -20.64 -2.31
N ASP A 22 10.80 -19.53 -2.57
CA ASP A 22 9.76 -19.02 -1.69
C ASP A 22 8.38 -19.60 -2.04
N VAL A 23 7.73 -20.23 -1.07
CA VAL A 23 6.37 -20.76 -1.20
C VAL A 23 5.39 -19.90 -0.42
N VAL A 24 4.25 -19.60 -1.04
CA VAL A 24 3.15 -18.87 -0.39
C VAL A 24 2.06 -19.86 -0.07
N THR A 25 1.72 -19.92 1.21
CA THR A 25 0.65 -20.75 1.72
C THR A 25 -0.05 -19.98 2.83
N GLU A 26 -1.35 -20.20 2.96
CA GLU A 26 -2.06 -19.75 4.14
C GLU A 26 -1.47 -20.48 5.34
N GLY A 27 -0.99 -19.72 6.34
CA GLY A 27 -0.50 -20.30 7.58
C GLY A 27 -1.65 -21.02 8.26
N VAL A 28 -1.53 -22.35 8.44
CA VAL A 28 -2.56 -23.13 9.13
C VAL A 28 -2.20 -23.17 10.60
N GLY A 29 -2.94 -22.44 11.44
CA GLY A 29 -2.79 -22.54 12.89
C GLY A 29 -3.13 -21.26 13.66
N ASN A 30 -3.72 -21.42 14.85
CA ASN A 30 -3.94 -20.34 15.84
C ASN A 30 -2.76 -20.25 16.84
N SER A 31 -1.59 -20.79 16.48
CA SER A 31 -0.44 -20.86 17.39
C SER A 31 0.40 -19.59 17.33
N ILE A 32 1.04 -19.25 18.46
CA ILE A 32 1.95 -18.10 18.60
C ILE A 32 3.42 -18.53 18.38
N SER A 33 3.73 -19.83 18.39
CA SER A 33 5.10 -20.33 18.17
C SER A 33 5.39 -20.47 16.66
N PRO A 34 6.47 -19.84 16.15
CA PRO A 34 6.88 -19.96 14.75
C PRO A 34 7.12 -21.41 14.31
N GLU A 35 7.77 -22.22 15.16
CA GLU A 35 8.08 -23.62 14.88
C GLU A 35 6.79 -24.44 14.75
N LYS A 36 5.82 -24.20 15.63
CA LYS A 36 4.53 -24.88 15.58
C LYS A 36 3.72 -24.46 14.35
N ILE A 37 3.77 -23.19 13.96
CA ILE A 37 3.14 -22.70 12.71
C ILE A 37 3.74 -23.42 11.50
N ILE A 38 5.07 -23.58 11.44
CA ILE A 38 5.74 -24.30 10.35
C ILE A 38 5.25 -25.75 10.28
N VAL A 39 5.27 -26.47 11.39
CA VAL A 39 4.82 -27.87 11.42
C VAL A 39 3.34 -27.97 11.04
N GLU A 40 2.46 -27.16 11.61
CA GLU A 40 1.03 -27.21 11.29
C GLU A 40 0.75 -26.85 9.83
N THR A 41 1.44 -25.84 9.30
CA THR A 41 1.32 -25.43 7.88
C THR A 41 1.75 -26.55 6.95
N PHE A 42 2.90 -27.18 7.20
CA PHE A 42 3.44 -28.22 6.33
C PHE A 42 2.96 -29.65 6.66
N SER A 43 2.13 -29.83 7.69
CA SER A 43 1.43 -31.10 7.97
C SER A 43 -0.04 -31.08 7.55
N LYS A 44 -0.71 -29.91 7.64
CA LYS A 44 -2.17 -29.79 7.46
C LYS A 44 -2.56 -28.91 6.29
N GLY A 45 -1.69 -27.98 5.88
CA GLY A 45 -1.94 -27.03 4.81
C GLY A 45 -1.84 -27.63 3.41
N GLU A 46 -1.71 -26.74 2.43
CA GLU A 46 -1.62 -27.08 1.01
C GLU A 46 -0.43 -28.03 0.73
N TYR A 47 0.74 -27.68 1.28
CA TYR A 47 1.98 -28.39 1.06
C TYR A 47 2.28 -29.34 2.23
N LYS A 48 1.71 -30.55 2.20
CA LYS A 48 1.86 -31.55 3.26
C LYS A 48 3.22 -32.27 3.25
N ILE A 49 4.31 -31.51 3.38
CA ILE A 49 5.69 -32.00 3.38
C ILE A 49 5.92 -33.00 4.54
N PHE A 50 5.25 -32.78 5.67
CA PHE A 50 5.29 -33.69 6.82
C PHE A 50 4.07 -34.60 6.81
N ASN A 51 4.28 -35.90 6.70
CA ASN A 51 3.24 -36.92 6.73
C ASN A 51 3.58 -38.07 7.71
N GLU A 52 2.69 -39.06 7.80
CA GLU A 52 2.86 -40.22 8.70
C GLU A 52 4.12 -41.05 8.42
N ASN A 53 4.65 -40.98 7.20
CA ASN A 53 5.87 -41.66 6.76
C ASN A 53 7.12 -40.77 6.86
N GLY A 54 7.01 -39.56 7.42
CA GLY A 54 8.10 -38.61 7.57
C GLY A 54 8.04 -37.46 6.57
N ILE A 55 9.19 -37.10 5.99
CA ILE A 55 9.33 -35.99 5.03
C ILE A 55 9.11 -36.51 3.60
N ASP A 56 8.16 -35.92 2.89
CA ASP A 56 7.95 -36.15 1.46
C ASP A 56 9.06 -35.46 0.64
N LYS A 57 10.05 -36.25 0.23
CA LYS A 57 11.23 -35.77 -0.51
C LYS A 57 10.90 -35.36 -1.94
N ASP A 58 9.93 -36.00 -2.58
CA ASP A 58 9.59 -35.71 -3.98
C ASP A 58 8.77 -34.43 -4.08
N LEU A 59 7.86 -34.20 -3.13
CA LEU A 59 7.18 -32.92 -2.97
C LEU A 59 8.17 -31.79 -2.67
N LEU A 60 9.10 -32.01 -1.73
CA LEU A 60 10.13 -31.00 -1.40
C LEU A 60 10.96 -30.61 -2.63
N LYS A 61 11.44 -31.59 -3.41
CA LYS A 61 12.16 -31.34 -4.66
C LYS A 61 11.31 -30.57 -5.67
N THR A 62 10.03 -30.93 -5.80
CA THR A 62 9.09 -30.24 -6.70
C THR A 62 8.91 -28.78 -6.28
N LEU A 63 8.73 -28.53 -4.99
CA LEU A 63 8.58 -27.17 -4.45
C LEU A 63 9.82 -26.32 -4.64
N VAL A 64 11.02 -26.89 -4.54
CA VAL A 64 12.26 -26.15 -4.75
C VAL A 64 12.56 -25.92 -6.25
N ALA A 65 12.17 -26.86 -7.11
CA ALA A 65 12.51 -26.83 -8.54
C ALA A 65 11.50 -26.07 -9.41
N THR A 66 10.23 -25.99 -9.02
CA THR A 66 9.15 -25.44 -9.87
C THR A 66 8.62 -24.12 -9.33
N ASN A 67 8.08 -23.28 -10.24
CA ASN A 67 7.51 -21.96 -9.91
C ASN A 67 8.42 -21.15 -8.98
N LYS A 68 9.71 -21.01 -9.35
CA LYS A 68 10.69 -20.29 -8.53
C LYS A 68 10.23 -18.85 -8.32
N ARG A 69 10.10 -18.45 -7.05
CA ARG A 69 9.77 -17.11 -6.60
C ARG A 69 10.82 -16.62 -5.62
N ASN A 70 11.05 -15.32 -5.66
CA ASN A 70 11.80 -14.59 -4.67
C ASN A 70 10.89 -13.48 -4.15
N ARG A 71 10.16 -13.78 -3.07
CA ARG A 71 9.18 -12.86 -2.49
C ARG A 71 9.83 -11.61 -1.94
N ALA A 72 11.06 -11.70 -1.44
CA ALA A 72 11.81 -10.52 -1.01
C ALA A 72 12.06 -9.56 -2.17
N GLU A 73 12.49 -10.09 -3.33
CA GLU A 73 12.69 -9.31 -4.55
C GLU A 73 11.37 -8.77 -5.11
N GLU A 74 10.30 -9.57 -5.14
CA GLU A 74 8.96 -9.12 -5.56
C GLU A 74 8.49 -7.93 -4.70
N VAL A 75 8.61 -8.02 -3.37
CA VAL A 75 8.25 -6.94 -2.44
C VAL A 75 9.14 -5.71 -2.66
N SER A 76 10.44 -5.90 -2.90
CA SER A 76 11.36 -4.80 -3.20
C SER A 76 10.97 -4.06 -4.48
N ASN A 77 10.67 -4.81 -5.54
CA ASN A 77 10.26 -4.26 -6.84
C ASN A 77 8.92 -3.51 -6.74
N GLU A 78 7.96 -4.04 -5.97
CA GLU A 78 6.70 -3.33 -5.70
C GLU A 78 6.91 -2.03 -4.94
N LYS A 79 7.78 -2.05 -3.92
CA LYS A 79 8.13 -0.85 -3.15
C LYS A 79 8.78 0.21 -4.03
N GLU A 80 9.74 -0.18 -4.87
CA GLU A 80 10.40 0.74 -5.81
C GLU A 80 9.38 1.37 -6.78
N LYS A 81 8.45 0.58 -7.33
CA LYS A 81 7.37 1.09 -8.19
C LYS A 81 6.51 2.12 -7.46
N ILE A 82 6.16 1.87 -6.20
CA ILE A 82 5.39 2.82 -5.38
C ILE A 82 6.19 4.11 -5.16
N GLU A 83 7.48 4.01 -4.84
CA GLU A 83 8.34 5.17 -4.62
C GLU A 83 8.51 6.02 -5.89
N ILE A 84 8.70 5.39 -7.06
CA ILE A 84 8.72 6.07 -8.35
C ILE A 84 7.40 6.80 -8.60
N ASN A 85 6.27 6.12 -8.40
CA ASN A 85 4.94 6.71 -8.61
C ASN A 85 4.70 7.90 -7.66
N LEU A 86 5.09 7.78 -6.39
CA LEU A 86 5.01 8.87 -5.41
C LEU A 86 5.91 10.06 -5.75
N SER A 87 7.10 9.81 -6.31
CA SER A 87 7.98 10.88 -6.80
C SER A 87 7.38 11.59 -8.01
N GLU A 88 6.79 10.85 -8.95
CA GLU A 88 6.15 11.40 -10.14
C GLU A 88 4.99 12.34 -9.77
N VAL A 89 4.07 11.91 -8.89
CA VAL A 89 2.94 12.74 -8.47
C VAL A 89 3.37 13.95 -7.67
N LYS A 90 4.44 13.84 -6.87
CA LYS A 90 5.03 15.00 -6.21
C LYS A 90 5.58 16.01 -7.22
N SER A 91 6.29 15.55 -8.25
CA SER A 91 6.80 16.42 -9.31
C SER A 91 5.67 17.09 -10.09
N LEU A 92 4.58 16.38 -10.38
CA LEU A 92 3.39 16.96 -11.01
C LEU A 92 2.79 18.08 -10.15
N PHE A 93 2.66 17.84 -8.84
CA PHE A 93 2.19 18.86 -7.91
C PHE A 93 3.12 20.07 -7.86
N ASP A 94 4.43 19.87 -7.70
CA ASP A 94 5.40 20.97 -7.64
C ASP A 94 5.38 21.82 -8.93
N ASN A 95 5.28 21.16 -10.10
CA ASN A 95 5.22 21.82 -11.41
C ASN A 95 3.89 22.54 -11.67
N SER A 96 2.80 22.08 -11.07
CA SER A 96 1.47 22.69 -11.23
C SER A 96 1.33 24.07 -10.59
N LYS A 97 2.31 24.48 -9.76
CA LYS A 97 2.30 25.72 -8.96
C LYS A 97 1.07 25.82 -8.05
N LEU A 98 0.52 24.68 -7.65
CA LEU A 98 -0.54 24.61 -6.66
C LEU A 98 0.04 24.74 -5.26
N SER A 99 -0.77 25.25 -4.34
CA SER A 99 -0.53 25.17 -2.91
C SER A 99 -1.80 24.78 -2.19
N ILE A 100 -1.66 24.22 -1.00
CA ILE A 100 -2.79 23.82 -0.18
C ILE A 100 -2.72 24.65 1.11
N ASP A 101 -3.84 25.24 1.50
CA ASP A 101 -3.89 25.97 2.77
C ASP A 101 -4.33 25.07 3.93
N SER A 102 -4.27 25.60 5.15
CA SER A 102 -4.65 24.87 6.36
C SER A 102 -6.14 24.52 6.44
N SER A 103 -6.98 25.05 5.54
CA SER A 103 -8.40 24.70 5.43
C SER A 103 -8.66 23.60 4.40
N GLY A 104 -7.60 23.11 3.75
CA GLY A 104 -7.67 22.16 2.65
C GLY A 104 -8.04 22.81 1.31
N SER A 105 -8.06 24.14 1.20
CA SER A 105 -8.31 24.79 -0.09
C SER A 105 -7.09 24.65 -0.98
N ILE A 106 -7.31 24.23 -2.22
CA ILE A 106 -6.28 24.12 -3.25
C ILE A 106 -6.25 25.44 -4.00
N LEU A 107 -5.08 26.07 -4.03
CA LEU A 107 -4.87 27.42 -4.55
C LEU A 107 -3.89 27.41 -5.72
N LYS A 108 -4.22 28.15 -6.77
CA LYS A 108 -3.34 28.46 -7.90
C LYS A 108 -3.25 29.98 -8.01
N GLU A 109 -2.04 30.53 -7.87
CA GLU A 109 -1.85 31.99 -7.85
C GLU A 109 -2.81 32.70 -6.87
N SER A 110 -2.99 32.12 -5.68
CA SER A 110 -3.91 32.57 -4.63
C SER A 110 -5.42 32.49 -4.96
N LYS A 111 -5.81 31.98 -6.13
CA LYS A 111 -7.21 31.67 -6.46
C LYS A 111 -7.55 30.26 -6.06
N LYS A 112 -8.70 30.07 -5.42
CA LYS A 112 -9.21 28.74 -5.07
C LYS A 112 -9.64 27.98 -6.32
N VAL A 113 -9.05 26.81 -6.51
CA VAL A 113 -9.26 25.93 -7.66
C VAL A 113 -9.74 24.52 -7.27
N GLY A 114 -9.78 24.22 -5.98
CA GLY A 114 -10.31 22.97 -5.47
C GLY A 114 -10.36 22.97 -3.95
N LYS A 115 -10.77 21.85 -3.37
CA LYS A 115 -10.82 21.68 -1.92
C LYS A 115 -10.63 20.22 -1.53
N ILE A 116 -9.92 19.99 -0.44
CA ILE A 116 -9.89 18.74 0.29
C ILE A 116 -10.77 18.92 1.52
N THR A 117 -11.81 18.10 1.65
CA THR A 117 -12.66 18.04 2.84
C THR A 117 -12.28 16.84 3.68
N PHE A 118 -12.55 16.92 4.99
CA PHE A 118 -12.31 15.84 5.94
C PHE A 118 -13.60 15.53 6.68
N THR A 119 -13.96 14.26 6.72
CA THR A 119 -15.13 13.76 7.43
C THR A 119 -14.73 12.62 8.34
N THR A 120 -15.14 12.70 9.61
CA THR A 120 -15.03 11.60 10.58
C THR A 120 -16.40 11.05 10.90
N PHE A 121 -16.60 9.75 10.75
CA PHE A 121 -17.83 9.07 11.15
C PHE A 121 -17.48 7.77 11.88
N ILE A 122 -17.92 7.62 13.13
CA ILE A 122 -17.75 6.41 13.96
C ILE A 122 -16.33 5.79 13.81
N ASN A 123 -15.30 6.53 14.23
CA ASN A 123 -13.88 6.13 14.16
C ASN A 123 -13.30 5.90 12.75
N GLU A 124 -14.07 6.12 11.68
CA GLU A 124 -13.56 6.12 10.32
C GLU A 124 -13.24 7.54 9.86
N LYS A 125 -12.03 7.71 9.32
CA LYS A 125 -11.58 8.94 8.68
C LYS A 125 -11.74 8.83 7.17
N SER A 126 -12.25 9.89 6.54
CA SER A 126 -12.29 10.00 5.09
C SER A 126 -11.95 11.41 4.63
N TYR A 127 -11.39 11.51 3.43
CA TYR A 127 -11.16 12.79 2.76
C TYR A 127 -11.78 12.76 1.38
N GLU A 128 -12.33 13.89 0.92
CA GLU A 128 -12.83 14.03 -0.44
C GLU A 128 -12.07 15.16 -1.12
N LEU A 129 -11.59 14.89 -2.33
CA LEU A 129 -10.95 15.86 -3.21
C LEU A 129 -12.00 16.38 -4.18
N LEU A 130 -12.25 17.67 -4.13
CA LEU A 130 -13.26 18.37 -4.91
C LEU A 130 -12.60 19.35 -5.89
N ASN A 131 -13.18 19.49 -7.08
CA ASN A 131 -12.81 20.56 -8.02
C ASN A 131 -13.34 21.93 -7.55
N SER A 132 -13.12 22.97 -8.37
CA SER A 132 -13.59 24.34 -8.09
C SER A 132 -15.11 24.48 -7.98
N GLU A 133 -15.86 23.60 -8.64
CA GLU A 133 -17.33 23.55 -8.66
C GLU A 133 -17.90 22.73 -7.48
N GLY A 134 -17.04 22.06 -6.70
CA GLY A 134 -17.45 21.18 -5.60
C GLY A 134 -17.80 19.75 -6.02
N ILE A 135 -17.50 19.37 -7.26
CA ILE A 135 -17.67 18.00 -7.76
C ILE A 135 -16.52 17.13 -7.26
N GLU A 136 -16.85 15.93 -6.76
CA GLU A 136 -15.86 14.96 -6.29
C GLU A 136 -15.00 14.43 -7.44
N ILE A 137 -13.70 14.61 -7.30
CA ILE A 137 -12.65 14.01 -8.14
C ILE A 137 -12.24 12.66 -7.56
N GLY A 138 -12.17 12.55 -6.23
CA GLY A 138 -11.89 11.28 -5.58
C GLY A 138 -12.04 11.33 -4.07
N LYS A 139 -12.03 10.14 -3.48
CA LYS A 139 -12.26 9.91 -2.06
C LYS A 139 -11.20 9.00 -1.47
N TRP A 140 -10.62 9.42 -0.37
CA TRP A 140 -9.71 8.61 0.43
C TRP A 140 -10.45 8.00 1.62
N LYS A 141 -10.27 6.70 1.85
CA LYS A 141 -10.74 5.98 3.03
C LYS A 141 -9.82 4.80 3.33
N ASN A 142 -9.50 4.58 4.60
CA ASN A 142 -8.76 3.41 5.07
C ASN A 142 -7.46 3.11 4.27
N GLY A 143 -6.69 4.16 3.96
CA GLY A 143 -5.42 4.03 3.22
C GLY A 143 -5.55 3.98 1.69
N ILE A 144 -6.77 4.00 1.16
CA ILE A 144 -7.03 3.90 -0.28
C ILE A 144 -7.69 5.19 -0.79
N PHE A 145 -7.04 5.84 -1.75
CA PHE A 145 -7.62 6.92 -2.55
C PHE A 145 -8.26 6.33 -3.80
N THR A 146 -9.55 6.56 -3.99
CA THR A 146 -10.33 6.10 -5.15
C THR A 146 -10.81 7.33 -5.90
N MET A 147 -10.46 7.47 -7.18
CA MET A 147 -10.98 8.55 -8.01
C MET A 147 -12.32 8.16 -8.64
N ASN A 148 -13.09 9.16 -9.03
CA ASN A 148 -14.39 8.99 -9.69
C ASN A 148 -14.30 8.24 -11.04
N ASN A 149 -13.11 8.14 -11.67
CA ASN A 149 -12.85 7.35 -12.87
C ASN A 149 -12.59 5.85 -12.56
N GLY A 150 -12.60 5.45 -11.28
CA GLY A 150 -12.40 4.08 -10.81
C GLY A 150 -10.94 3.72 -10.49
N SER A 151 -9.96 4.55 -10.84
CA SER A 151 -8.55 4.33 -10.47
C SER A 151 -8.37 4.42 -8.95
N THR A 152 -7.49 3.56 -8.41
CA THR A 152 -7.22 3.48 -6.97
C THR A 152 -5.72 3.54 -6.66
N TYR A 153 -5.37 4.20 -5.56
CA TYR A 153 -3.99 4.32 -5.07
C TYR A 153 -3.93 4.12 -3.57
N LYS A 154 -2.83 3.51 -3.12
CA LYS A 154 -2.53 3.40 -1.70
C LYS A 154 -1.77 4.64 -1.26
N VAL A 155 -2.36 5.35 -0.32
CA VAL A 155 -1.84 6.61 0.20
C VAL A 155 -1.96 6.56 1.70
N GLU A 156 -0.82 6.58 2.40
CA GLU A 156 -0.82 6.61 3.86
C GLU A 156 -1.10 8.01 4.39
N GLU A 157 -2.04 8.12 5.32
CA GLU A 157 -2.28 9.33 6.11
C GLU A 157 -1.33 9.32 7.31
N THR A 158 -0.22 10.05 7.20
CA THR A 158 0.80 10.07 8.27
C THR A 158 0.52 11.11 9.35
N ASN A 159 -0.10 12.25 8.99
CA ASN A 159 -0.50 13.33 9.90
C ASN A 159 -1.71 14.06 9.30
N ASN A 160 -2.83 14.13 10.04
CA ASN A 160 -4.04 14.82 9.59
C ASN A 160 -3.86 16.33 9.76
N PRO A 161 -3.69 17.10 8.67
CA PRO A 161 -3.46 18.54 8.78
C PRO A 161 -4.75 19.30 9.14
N LEU A 162 -5.93 18.68 8.94
CA LEU A 162 -7.25 19.27 9.17
C LEU A 162 -7.85 18.94 10.55
N ASN A 163 -7.30 17.97 11.28
CA ASN A 163 -7.81 17.52 12.59
C ASN A 163 -6.91 17.89 13.77
N SER A 164 -5.79 18.59 13.53
CA SER A 164 -4.90 19.04 14.61
C SER A 164 -4.91 20.57 14.70
N PRO A 165 -5.18 21.17 15.88
CA PRO A 165 -4.93 22.60 16.08
C PRO A 165 -3.44 22.84 15.83
N MET A 166 -3.15 23.76 14.92
CA MET A 166 -1.85 24.03 14.32
C MET A 166 -0.68 23.91 15.30
N VAL A 167 0.20 22.93 15.07
CA VAL A 167 1.60 23.07 15.48
C VAL A 167 2.30 23.89 14.39
N ASN A 168 2.30 25.21 14.57
CA ASN A 168 3.26 26.13 13.95
C ASN A 168 3.25 26.25 12.41
N GLY A 169 2.10 26.30 11.73
CA GLY A 169 1.98 26.92 10.40
C GLY A 169 2.99 26.47 9.33
N LYS A 170 3.56 25.26 9.42
CA LYS A 170 4.76 24.87 8.67
C LYS A 170 4.55 23.84 7.57
N ASP A 171 3.42 23.17 7.48
CA ASP A 171 3.13 22.28 6.35
C ASP A 171 1.85 22.71 5.62
N LYS A 172 2.00 23.74 4.78
CA LYS A 172 0.98 24.09 3.77
C LYS A 172 0.75 22.91 2.81
N ASN A 173 1.81 22.14 2.52
CA ASN A 173 1.76 21.01 1.59
C ASN A 173 2.07 19.71 2.34
N SER A 174 1.11 19.20 3.12
CA SER A 174 1.28 17.88 3.73
C SER A 174 1.58 16.84 2.65
N LYS A 175 2.52 15.92 2.90
CA LYS A 175 2.85 14.85 1.94
C LYS A 175 1.60 14.08 1.51
N PHE A 176 0.66 13.88 2.45
CA PHE A 176 -0.63 13.26 2.19
C PHE A 176 -1.46 14.04 1.15
N PHE A 177 -1.67 15.34 1.34
CA PHE A 177 -2.46 16.14 0.41
C PHE A 177 -1.79 16.34 -0.95
N VAL A 178 -0.47 16.51 -0.96
CA VAL A 178 0.32 16.54 -2.20
C VAL A 178 0.10 15.26 -3.01
N ASN A 179 0.09 14.09 -2.36
CA ASN A 179 -0.17 12.84 -3.05
C ASN A 179 -1.59 12.78 -3.60
N LEU A 180 -2.63 13.16 -2.84
CA LEU A 180 -4.02 13.15 -3.31
C LEU A 180 -4.20 14.02 -4.58
N VAL A 181 -3.70 15.26 -4.52
CA VAL A 181 -3.78 16.19 -5.66
C VAL A 181 -2.89 15.72 -6.81
N GLY A 182 -1.69 15.23 -6.52
CA GLY A 182 -0.76 14.73 -7.52
C GLY A 182 -1.29 13.52 -8.29
N PHE A 183 -2.00 12.59 -7.62
CA PHE A 183 -2.68 11.48 -8.31
C PHE A 183 -3.80 11.98 -9.22
N ALA A 184 -4.58 12.98 -8.78
CA ALA A 184 -5.58 13.59 -9.65
C ALA A 184 -4.95 14.27 -10.88
N LEU A 185 -3.85 15.02 -10.70
CA LEU A 185 -3.11 15.64 -11.81
C LEU A 185 -2.58 14.58 -12.79
N LYS A 186 -2.03 13.47 -12.28
CA LYS A 186 -1.55 12.35 -13.09
C LYS A 186 -2.63 11.77 -14.00
N GLU A 187 -3.87 11.83 -13.55
CA GLU A 187 -5.03 11.25 -14.23
C GLU A 187 -5.80 12.27 -15.07
N GLY A 188 -5.19 13.44 -15.29
CA GLY A 188 -5.67 14.47 -16.20
C GLY A 188 -6.64 15.46 -15.58
N TYR A 189 -6.88 15.41 -14.26
CA TYR A 189 -7.71 16.42 -13.59
C TYR A 189 -6.97 17.76 -13.57
N SER A 190 -7.66 18.81 -14.04
CA SER A 190 -7.17 20.18 -13.98
C SER A 190 -7.74 20.92 -12.78
N PHE A 191 -6.85 21.66 -12.10
CA PHE A 191 -7.18 22.66 -11.09
C PHE A 191 -6.78 24.06 -11.60
#